data_AF-A0A962XGR8-F1
#
_entry.id   AF-A0A962XGR8-F1
#
_cell.length_a   1.000
_cell.length_b   1.000
_cell.length_c   1.000
_cell.angle_alpha   90.00
_cell.angle_beta   90.00
_cell.angle_gamma   90.00
#
_symmetry.space_group_name_H-M   'P 1'
#
loop_
_entity.id
_entity.type
_entity.pdbx_description
1 polymer ?
#
loop_
_entity_poly.entity_id
_entity_poly.type
_entity_poly.pdbx_seq_one_letter_code
_entity_poly.pdbx_strand_id
1 'polypeptide(L)'
;QRVQQWQQEWRAEGLAEGRAEGRTEGLAEGLEKGLEKGLQNERSTLLRQAHLRFGAEIATALTPLLERVTDPEQLTQIGEWIILCATGAALLERMRARADVSR
;
A
#
# COMPACT_ATOMS: atom_id res chain seq x y z
N GLN A 1 38.64 -11.92 -37.35
CA GLN A 1 38.49 -10.61 -36.68
C GLN A 1 37.02 -10.21 -36.52
N ARG A 2 36.21 -10.15 -37.59
CA ARG A 2 34.76 -9.87 -37.53
C ARG A 2 33.93 -10.70 -36.54
N VAL A 3 34.16 -12.03 -36.50
CA VAL A 3 33.46 -12.95 -35.57
C VAL A 3 33.78 -12.67 -34.11
N GLN A 4 35.01 -12.25 -33.80
CA GLN A 4 35.44 -11.94 -32.43
C GLN A 4 34.86 -10.60 -31.97
N GLN A 5 34.79 -9.60 -32.86
CA GLN A 5 34.10 -8.33 -32.57
C GLN A 5 32.62 -8.56 -32.32
N TRP A 6 31.96 -9.33 -33.18
CA TRP A 6 30.53 -9.64 -33.03
C TRP A 6 30.23 -10.39 -31.72
N GLN A 7 31.10 -11.33 -31.30
CA GLN A 7 30.95 -11.99 -30.00
C GLN A 7 31.13 -11.04 -28.80
N GLN A 8 32.03 -10.06 -28.90
CA GLN A 8 32.23 -9.07 -27.84
C GLN A 8 31.06 -8.08 -27.78
N GLU A 9 30.59 -7.61 -28.92
CA GLU A 9 29.41 -6.75 -29.05
C GLU A 9 28.18 -7.44 -28.46
N TRP A 10 27.89 -8.66 -28.87
CA TRP A 10 26.74 -9.41 -28.36
C TRP A 10 26.81 -9.68 -26.85
N ARG A 11 28.00 -9.99 -26.31
CA ARG A 11 28.18 -10.12 -24.85
C ARG A 11 28.01 -8.79 -24.13
N ALA A 12 28.53 -7.70 -24.68
CA ALA A 12 28.38 -6.38 -24.09
C ALA A 12 26.91 -5.92 -24.09
N GLU A 13 26.19 -6.18 -25.18
CA GLU A 13 24.76 -5.93 -25.33
C GLU A 13 23.95 -6.76 -24.32
N GLY A 14 24.15 -8.08 -24.27
CA GLY A 14 23.44 -8.94 -23.32
C GLY A 14 23.71 -8.56 -21.85
N LEU A 15 24.94 -8.14 -21.51
CA LEU A 15 25.25 -7.62 -20.18
C LEU A 15 24.60 -6.25 -19.91
N ALA A 16 24.46 -5.40 -20.91
CA ALA A 16 23.80 -4.11 -20.77
C ALA A 16 22.29 -4.27 -20.59
N GLU A 17 21.67 -5.14 -21.38
CA GLU A 17 20.26 -5.52 -21.33
C GLU A 17 19.91 -6.15 -19.98
N GLY A 18 20.63 -7.21 -19.57
CA GLY A 18 20.38 -7.87 -18.29
C GLY A 18 20.56 -6.93 -17.08
N ARG A 19 21.48 -5.95 -17.16
CA ARG A 19 21.59 -4.90 -16.13
C ARG A 19 20.42 -3.91 -16.16
N ALA A 20 19.88 -3.59 -17.34
CA ALA A 20 18.75 -2.68 -17.47
C ALA A 20 17.46 -3.34 -16.97
N GLU A 21 17.22 -4.60 -17.35
CA GLU A 21 16.10 -5.41 -16.87
C GLU A 21 16.16 -5.57 -15.36
N GLY A 22 17.29 -6.04 -14.81
CA GLY A 22 17.42 -6.25 -13.36
C GLY A 22 17.26 -4.97 -12.53
N ARG A 23 17.66 -3.80 -13.06
CA ARG A 23 17.38 -2.52 -12.40
C ARG A 23 15.89 -2.16 -12.43
N THR A 24 15.22 -2.44 -13.54
CA THR A 24 13.80 -2.13 -13.73
C THR A 24 12.93 -3.00 -12.83
N GLU A 25 13.18 -4.31 -12.82
CA GLU A 25 12.50 -5.26 -11.93
C GLU A 25 12.74 -4.93 -10.46
N GLY A 26 14.00 -4.68 -10.08
CA GLY A 26 14.36 -4.34 -8.70
C GLY A 26 13.68 -3.05 -8.22
N LEU A 27 13.56 -2.04 -9.10
CA LEU A 27 12.85 -0.80 -8.76
C LEU A 27 11.33 -1.05 -8.61
N ALA A 28 10.73 -1.79 -9.55
CA ALA A 28 9.30 -2.10 -9.50
C ALA A 28 8.93 -2.86 -8.22
N GLU A 29 9.67 -3.94 -7.90
CA GLU A 29 9.47 -4.69 -6.66
C GLU A 29 9.70 -3.84 -5.41
N GLY A 30 10.73 -2.98 -5.43
CA GLY A 30 11.04 -2.09 -4.32
C GLY A 30 9.91 -1.09 -4.04
N LEU A 31 9.33 -0.52 -5.09
CA LEU A 31 8.20 0.40 -5.00
C LEU A 31 6.93 -0.31 -4.49
N GLU A 32 6.61 -1.50 -5.02
CA GLU A 32 5.45 -2.27 -4.59
C GLU A 32 5.55 -2.66 -3.10
N LYS A 33 6.70 -3.22 -2.68
CA LYS A 33 6.95 -3.57 -1.27
C LYS A 33 6.93 -2.35 -0.37
N GLY A 34 7.46 -1.21 -0.85
CA GLY A 34 7.46 0.05 -0.13
C GLY A 34 6.06 0.61 0.08
N LEU A 35 5.23 0.58 -0.96
CA LEU A 35 3.84 1.03 -0.91
C LEU A 35 3.02 0.17 0.05
N GLU A 36 3.09 -1.16 -0.08
CA GLU A 36 2.33 -2.06 0.81
C GLU A 36 2.76 -1.89 2.27
N LYS A 37 4.06 -1.77 2.54
CA LYS A 37 4.56 -1.49 3.90
C LYS A 37 4.04 -0.14 4.43
N GLY A 38 3.99 0.89 3.59
CA GLY A 38 3.40 2.18 3.91
C GLY A 38 1.94 2.06 4.34
N LEU A 39 1.12 1.41 3.50
CA LEU A 39 -0.29 1.17 3.78
C LEU A 39 -0.50 0.38 5.08
N GLN A 40 0.29 -0.66 5.33
CA GLN A 40 0.21 -1.44 6.57
C GLN A 40 0.55 -0.61 7.81
N ASN A 41 1.58 0.23 7.76
CA ASN A 41 1.93 1.11 8.88
C ASN A 41 0.82 2.12 9.17
N GLU A 42 0.19 2.66 8.12
CA GLU A 42 -0.91 3.60 8.25
C GLU A 42 -2.16 2.93 8.83
N ARG A 43 -2.56 1.75 8.33
CA ARG A 43 -3.65 0.94 8.92
C ARG A 43 -3.42 0.66 10.41
N SER A 44 -2.20 0.27 10.79
CA SER A 44 -1.82 0.06 12.20
C SER A 44 -1.98 1.33 13.04
N THR A 45 -1.56 2.47 12.50
CA THR A 45 -1.69 3.78 13.16
C THR A 45 -3.17 4.14 13.36
N LEU A 46 -4.00 3.98 12.34
CA LEU A 46 -5.44 4.24 12.40
C LEU A 46 -6.14 3.32 13.41
N LEU A 47 -5.79 2.03 13.45
CA LEU A 47 -6.31 1.09 14.44
C LEU A 47 -5.95 1.51 15.88
N ARG A 48 -4.71 1.93 16.11
CA ARG A 48 -4.29 2.45 17.41
C ARG A 48 -5.06 3.72 17.79
N GLN A 49 -5.26 4.64 16.86
CA GLN A 49 -6.04 5.86 17.11
C GLN A 49 -7.51 5.55 17.42
N ALA A 50 -8.13 4.65 16.65
CA ALA A 50 -9.50 4.19 16.88
C ALA A 50 -9.63 3.52 18.26
N HIS A 51 -8.67 2.69 18.65
CA HIS A 51 -8.62 2.07 19.97
C HIS A 51 -8.56 3.12 21.09
N LEU A 52 -7.67 4.10 20.97
CA LEU A 52 -7.50 5.14 21.99
C LEU A 52 -8.74 6.02 22.15
N ARG A 53 -9.46 6.31 21.05
CA ARG A 53 -10.61 7.21 21.07
C ARG A 53 -11.93 6.50 21.37
N PHE A 54 -12.10 5.29 20.87
CA PHE A 54 -13.39 4.59 20.86
C PHE A 54 -13.38 3.23 21.56
N GLY A 55 -12.21 2.75 21.99
CA GLY A 55 -12.06 1.47 22.67
C GLY A 55 -11.74 0.28 21.76
N ALA A 56 -11.42 -0.84 22.39
CA ALA A 56 -10.96 -2.06 21.71
C ALA A 56 -11.98 -2.65 20.74
N GLU A 57 -13.26 -2.68 21.12
CA GLU A 57 -14.32 -3.26 20.30
C GLU A 57 -14.44 -2.59 18.94
N ILE A 58 -14.34 -1.25 18.91
CA ILE A 58 -14.40 -0.47 17.68
C ILE A 58 -13.17 -0.70 16.82
N ALA A 59 -11.97 -0.75 17.42
CA ALA A 59 -10.75 -1.05 16.69
C ALA A 59 -10.80 -2.45 16.05
N THR A 60 -11.26 -3.47 16.79
CA THR A 60 -11.43 -4.83 16.27
C THR A 60 -12.42 -4.89 15.11
N ALA A 61 -13.55 -4.18 15.21
CA ALA A 61 -14.52 -4.10 14.12
C ALA A 61 -14.01 -3.34 12.89
N LEU A 62 -13.07 -2.41 13.08
CA LEU A 62 -12.49 -1.60 12.01
C LEU A 62 -11.43 -2.35 11.20
N THR A 63 -10.71 -3.32 11.80
CA THR A 63 -9.64 -4.10 11.15
C THR A 63 -10.00 -4.64 9.76
N PRO A 64 -11.05 -5.47 9.58
CA PRO A 64 -11.37 -6.04 8.27
C PRO A 64 -11.86 -4.99 7.26
N LEU A 65 -12.27 -3.80 7.72
CA LEU A 65 -12.66 -2.69 6.84
C LEU A 65 -11.42 -1.94 6.35
N LEU A 66 -10.39 -1.78 7.19
CA LEU A 66 -9.11 -1.15 6.84
C LEU A 66 -8.24 -2.02 5.92
N GLU A 67 -8.27 -3.34 6.08
CA GLU A 67 -7.53 -4.27 5.21
C GLU A 67 -7.94 -4.18 3.74
N ARG A 68 -9.19 -3.81 3.46
CA ARG A 68 -9.72 -3.64 2.10
C ARG A 68 -9.32 -2.32 1.44
N VAL A 69 -8.67 -1.43 2.17
CA VAL A 69 -8.33 -0.09 1.70
C VAL A 69 -6.93 -0.09 1.11
N THR A 70 -6.81 -0.07 -0.21
CA THR A 70 -5.51 -0.07 -0.92
C THR A 70 -5.07 1.33 -1.36
N ASP A 71 -5.95 2.32 -1.23
CA ASP A 71 -5.71 3.70 -1.66
C ASP A 71 -5.27 4.58 -0.46
N PRO A 72 -4.08 5.19 -0.50
CA PRO A 72 -3.59 6.09 0.54
C PRO A 72 -4.52 7.28 0.84
N GLU A 73 -5.19 7.82 -0.18
CA GLU A 73 -6.09 8.97 -0.01
C GLU A 73 -7.31 8.57 0.83
N GLN A 74 -7.78 7.33 0.65
CA GLN A 74 -8.85 6.79 1.47
C GLN A 74 -8.41 6.55 2.91
N LEU A 75 -7.16 6.13 3.16
CA LEU A 75 -6.63 6.03 4.53
C LEU A 75 -6.55 7.40 5.22
N THR A 76 -6.16 8.43 4.48
CA THR A 76 -6.17 9.83 4.96
C THR A 76 -7.56 10.26 5.40
N GLN A 77 -8.58 10.05 4.56
CA GLN A 77 -9.98 10.35 4.88
C GLN A 77 -10.49 9.59 6.12
N ILE A 78 -10.06 8.34 6.30
CA ILE A 78 -10.43 7.56 7.50
C ILE A 78 -9.82 8.17 8.75
N GLY A 79 -8.57 8.65 8.68
CA GLY A 79 -7.93 9.40 9.77
C GLY A 79 -8.75 10.62 10.19
N GLU A 80 -9.27 11.38 9.22
CA GLU A 80 -10.17 12.50 9.49
C GLU A 80 -11.47 12.04 10.17
N TRP A 81 -12.06 10.93 9.72
CA TRP A 81 -13.29 10.40 10.32
C TRP A 81 -13.08 9.94 11.76
N ILE A 82 -11.93 9.35 12.08
CA ILE A 82 -11.59 9.00 13.46
C ILE A 82 -11.65 10.25 14.35
N ILE A 83 -11.17 11.39 13.86
CA ILE A 83 -11.20 12.66 14.61
C ILE A 83 -12.62 13.22 14.68
N LEU A 84 -13.33 13.27 13.56
CA LEU A 84 -14.58 14.01 13.40
C LEU A 84 -15.84 13.26 13.86
N CYS A 85 -15.84 11.92 13.84
CA CYS A 85 -17.02 11.14 14.24
C CYS A 85 -17.30 11.28 15.75
N ALA A 86 -18.54 11.59 16.13
CA ALA A 86 -18.91 11.69 17.53
C ALA A 86 -18.71 10.36 18.30
N THR A 87 -19.00 9.22 17.65
CA THR A 87 -18.92 7.88 18.25
C THR A 87 -18.26 6.87 17.34
N GLY A 88 -17.78 5.77 17.92
CA GLY A 88 -17.18 4.67 17.16
C GLY A 88 -18.20 3.97 16.27
N ALA A 89 -19.46 3.90 16.69
CA ALA A 89 -20.56 3.41 15.87
C ALA A 89 -20.74 4.26 14.60
N ALA A 90 -20.69 5.60 14.71
CA ALA A 90 -20.79 6.50 13.56
C ALA A 90 -19.61 6.31 12.57
N LEU A 91 -18.40 6.05 13.08
CA LEU A 91 -17.25 5.71 12.26
C LEU A 91 -17.48 4.39 11.49
N LEU A 92 -17.93 3.34 12.17
CA LEU A 92 -18.17 2.02 11.54
C LEU A 92 -19.27 2.08 10.48
N GLU A 93 -20.37 2.79 10.74
CA GLU A 93 -21.43 3.00 9.75
C GLU A 93 -20.88 3.70 8.50
N ARG A 94 -20.07 4.75 8.68
CA ARG A 94 -19.45 5.46 7.57
C ARG A 94 -18.47 4.59 6.77
N MET A 95 -17.68 3.77 7.46
CA MET A 95 -16.77 2.81 6.83
C MET A 95 -17.50 1.76 6.00
N ARG A 96 -18.64 1.25 6.50
CA ARG A 96 -19.49 0.29 5.77
C ARG A 96 -20.13 0.91 4.54
N ALA A 97 -20.71 2.10 4.68
CA ALA A 97 -21.30 2.82 3.56
C ALA A 97 -20.29 3.07 2.43
N ARG A 98 -19.03 3.37 2.78
CA ARG A 98 -17.95 3.48 1.78
C ARG A 98 -17.67 2.16 1.08
N ALA A 99 -17.58 1.06 1.83
CA ALA A 99 -17.30 -0.26 1.26
C ALA A 99 -18.38 -0.74 0.29
N ASP A 100 -19.63 -0.28 0.45
CA ASP A 100 -20.73 -0.56 -0.47
C ASP A 100 -20.67 0.27 -1.76
N VAL A 101 -20.14 1.50 -1.70
CA VAL A 101 -19.94 2.36 -2.89
C VAL A 101 -18.78 1.88 -3.77
N SER A 102 -17.80 1.18 -3.18
CA SER A 102 -16.65 0.62 -3.90
C SER A 102 -16.90 -0.77 -4.52
N ARG A 103 -18.13 -1.31 -4.45
CA ARG A 103 -18.55 -2.54 -5.12
C ARG A 103 -19.27 -2.25 -6.43
#